data_AF-A0A5K3FXQ5-F1
#
_entry.id   AF-A0A5K3FXQ5-F1
#
_cell.length_a   1.000
_cell.length_b   1.000
_cell.length_c   1.000
_cell.angle_alpha   90.00
_cell.angle_beta   90.00
_cell.angle_gamma   90.00
#
_symmetry.space_group_name_H-M   'P 1'
#
loop_
_entity.id
_entity.type
_entity.pdbx_description
1 polymer ?
#
loop_
_entity_poly.entity_id
_entity_poly.type
_entity_poly.pdbx_seq_one_letter_code
_entity_poly.pdbx_strand_id
1 'polypeptide(L)'
;MRTINLNKAGMEGLDAETINKIIEENSKGSKFYENEMRRGAIIKKQVEEKLTKMESLTRAEIEAGEKEADKLLKIYSTERRFDKCIVHIDMDAFYAAVEMRDDPSLRLKPLAVGS
;
A
#
# COMPACT_ATOMS: atom_id res chain seq x y z
N MET A 1 4.40 -14.30 0.15
CA MET A 1 4.45 -13.82 1.53
C MET A 1 4.36 -12.29 1.51
N ARG A 2 3.59 -11.66 2.41
CA ARG A 2 3.61 -10.19 2.52
C ARG A 2 4.99 -9.78 3.02
N THR A 3 5.72 -9.06 2.19
CA THR A 3 6.99 -8.44 2.52
C THR A 3 6.76 -7.18 3.36
N ILE A 4 7.82 -6.67 3.97
CA ILE A 4 7.83 -5.34 4.57
C ILE A 4 7.31 -4.32 3.56
N ASN A 5 6.40 -3.47 4.01
CA ASN A 5 5.93 -2.33 3.23
C ASN A 5 6.77 -1.10 3.61
N LEU A 6 7.58 -0.64 2.66
CA LEU A 6 8.46 0.53 2.84
C LEU A 6 7.83 1.85 2.36
N ASN A 7 6.59 1.84 1.87
CA ASN A 7 5.91 3.05 1.37
C ASN A 7 5.39 3.97 2.51
N LYS A 8 5.93 3.84 3.72
CA LYS A 8 5.55 4.66 4.88
C LYS A 8 6.66 5.67 5.16
N ALA A 9 6.29 6.88 5.54
CA ALA A 9 7.24 7.93 5.89
C ALA A 9 8.24 7.46 6.95
N GLY A 10 9.53 7.76 6.74
CA GLY A 10 10.62 7.39 7.65
C GLY A 10 11.14 5.96 7.48
N MET A 11 10.72 5.24 6.42
CA MET A 11 11.20 3.89 6.08
C MET A 11 12.15 3.89 4.87
N GLU A 12 12.52 5.07 4.36
CA GLU A 12 13.39 5.22 3.20
C GLU A 12 14.82 4.71 3.48
N GLY A 13 15.42 4.02 2.51
CA GLY A 13 16.80 3.54 2.60
C GLY A 13 17.02 2.30 3.48
N LEU A 14 15.96 1.70 4.03
CA LEU A 14 16.05 0.45 4.76
C LEU A 14 16.32 -0.75 3.85
N ASP A 15 17.11 -1.69 4.33
CA ASP A 15 17.39 -2.95 3.64
C ASP A 15 16.19 -3.90 3.71
N ALA A 16 15.37 -3.85 2.67
CA ALA A 16 14.18 -4.68 2.54
C ALA A 16 14.52 -6.18 2.58
N GLU A 17 15.64 -6.60 2.02
CA GLU A 17 15.99 -8.02 1.90
C GLU A 17 16.26 -8.62 3.27
N THR A 18 17.13 -7.96 4.05
CA THR A 18 17.43 -8.38 5.42
C THR A 18 16.19 -8.38 6.31
N ILE A 19 15.36 -7.33 6.24
CA ILE A 19 14.13 -7.26 7.04
C ILE A 19 13.17 -8.40 6.66
N ASN A 20 12.96 -8.64 5.36
CA ASN A 20 12.09 -9.71 4.90
C ASN A 20 12.56 -11.09 5.32
N LYS A 21 13.88 -11.33 5.27
CA LYS A 21 14.47 -12.59 5.72
C LYS A 21 14.18 -12.83 7.21
N ILE A 22 14.36 -11.82 8.06
CA ILE A 22 14.05 -11.90 9.49
C ILE A 22 12.55 -12.20 9.69
N ILE A 23 11.66 -11.52 8.96
CA ILE A 23 10.21 -11.76 9.07
C ILE A 23 9.88 -13.20 8.63
N GLU A 24 10.47 -13.69 7.54
CA GLU A 24 10.21 -15.06 7.05
C GLU A 24 10.65 -16.09 8.08
N GLU A 25 11.88 -15.98 8.56
CA GLU A 25 12.45 -16.89 9.56
C GLU A 25 11.58 -16.97 10.83
N ASN A 26 10.97 -15.86 11.25
CA ASN A 26 10.15 -15.79 12.46
C ASN A 26 8.66 -16.10 12.26
N SER A 27 8.17 -16.18 11.02
CA SER A 27 6.74 -16.39 10.74
C SER A 27 6.44 -17.73 10.06
N LYS A 28 7.43 -18.33 9.40
CA LYS A 28 7.29 -19.57 8.62
C LYS A 28 6.81 -20.73 9.49
N GLY A 29 5.86 -21.50 8.95
CA GLY A 29 5.24 -22.63 9.65
C GLY A 29 4.06 -22.25 10.57
N SER A 30 3.77 -20.96 10.75
CA SER A 30 2.54 -20.54 11.44
C SER A 30 1.31 -20.70 10.54
N LYS A 31 0.13 -20.93 11.15
CA LYS A 31 -1.16 -20.90 10.44
C LYS A 31 -1.40 -19.58 9.71
N PHE A 32 -0.92 -18.48 10.28
CA PHE A 32 -1.00 -17.16 9.66
C PHE A 32 -0.17 -17.11 8.37
N TYR A 33 1.06 -17.60 8.41
CA TYR A 33 1.94 -17.68 7.24
C TYR A 33 1.33 -18.51 6.12
N GLU A 34 0.80 -19.70 6.42
CA GLU A 34 0.12 -20.55 5.44
C GLU A 34 -1.08 -19.84 4.79
N ASN A 35 -1.86 -19.11 5.59
CA ASN A 35 -2.99 -18.34 5.10
C ASN A 35 -2.54 -17.18 4.18
N GLU A 36 -1.50 -16.45 4.55
CA GLU A 36 -0.95 -15.37 3.71
C GLU A 36 -0.36 -15.91 2.39
N MET A 37 0.25 -17.10 2.40
CA MET A 37 0.69 -17.78 1.18
C MET A 37 -0.50 -18.16 0.29
N ARG A 38 -1.57 -18.70 0.87
CA ARG A 38 -2.81 -19.01 0.13
C ARG A 38 -3.42 -17.75 -0.50
N ARG A 39 -3.54 -16.65 0.25
CA ARG A 39 -4.04 -15.36 -0.26
C ARG A 39 -3.15 -14.82 -1.37
N GLY A 40 -1.83 -14.91 -1.21
CA GLY A 40 -0.86 -14.54 -2.24
C GLY A 40 -1.06 -15.33 -3.54
N ALA A 41 -1.28 -16.64 -3.45
CA ALA A 41 -1.57 -17.47 -4.63
C ALA A 41 -2.87 -17.07 -5.34
N ILE A 42 -3.92 -16.76 -4.58
CA ILE A 42 -5.20 -16.28 -5.14
C ILE A 42 -5.01 -14.96 -5.89
N ILE A 43 -4.33 -13.99 -5.27
CA ILE A 43 -4.07 -12.69 -5.90
C ILE A 43 -3.21 -12.87 -7.14
N LYS A 44 -2.18 -13.72 -7.08
CA LYS A 44 -1.34 -14.04 -8.23
C LYS A 44 -2.16 -14.57 -9.41
N LYS A 45 -3.06 -15.52 -9.15
CA LYS A 45 -3.97 -16.05 -10.17
C LYS A 45 -4.85 -14.96 -10.78
N GLN A 46 -5.42 -14.06 -9.96
CA GLN A 46 -6.22 -12.94 -10.46
C GLN A 46 -5.41 -11.96 -11.32
N VAL A 47 -4.14 -11.74 -10.98
CA VAL A 47 -3.23 -10.91 -11.78
C VAL A 47 -2.94 -11.59 -13.12
N GLU A 48 -2.63 -12.88 -13.12
CA GLU A 48 -2.41 -13.67 -14.35
C GLU A 48 -3.64 -13.62 -15.26
N GLU A 49 -4.84 -13.84 -14.72
CA GLU A 49 -6.11 -13.73 -15.48
C GLU A 49 -6.31 -12.33 -16.08
N LYS A 50 -5.99 -11.27 -15.33
CA LYS A 50 -6.07 -9.89 -15.82
C LYS A 50 -5.06 -9.62 -16.92
N LEU A 51 -3.83 -10.11 -16.79
CA LEU A 51 -2.78 -9.96 -17.80
C LEU A 51 -3.16 -10.67 -19.10
N THR A 52 -3.61 -11.93 -19.02
CA THR A 52 -4.11 -12.66 -20.19
C THR A 52 -5.28 -11.93 -20.85
N LYS A 53 -6.20 -11.38 -20.05
CA LYS A 53 -7.29 -10.56 -20.59
C LYS A 53 -6.75 -9.33 -21.33
N MET A 54 -5.78 -8.62 -20.75
CA MET A 54 -5.15 -7.46 -21.40
C MET A 54 -4.47 -7.83 -22.72
N GLU A 55 -3.77 -8.97 -22.78
CA GLU A 55 -3.12 -9.46 -24.01
C GLU A 55 -4.14 -9.84 -25.09
N SER A 56 -5.35 -10.29 -24.69
CA SER A 56 -6.41 -10.65 -25.64
C SER A 56 -7.15 -9.45 -26.25
N LEU A 57 -6.94 -8.23 -25.74
CA LEU A 57 -7.64 -7.04 -26.23
C LEU A 57 -7.17 -6.65 -27.63
N THR A 58 -8.13 -6.42 -28.52
CA THR A 58 -7.86 -5.89 -29.84
C THR A 58 -7.64 -4.38 -29.78
N ARG A 59 -6.92 -3.84 -30.78
CA ARG A 59 -6.73 -2.40 -30.93
C ARG A 59 -8.05 -1.63 -30.97
N ALA A 60 -9.07 -2.15 -31.65
CA ALA A 60 -10.38 -1.51 -31.75
C ALA A 60 -11.11 -1.45 -30.39
N GLU A 61 -10.99 -2.49 -29.55
CA GLU A 61 -11.55 -2.49 -28.20
C GLU A 61 -10.83 -1.50 -27.28
N ILE A 62 -9.50 -1.40 -27.41
CA ILE A 62 -8.70 -0.41 -26.68
C ILE A 62 -9.12 1.00 -27.10
N GLU A 63 -9.17 1.30 -28.40
CA GLU A 63 -9.58 2.61 -28.93
C GLU A 63 -11.03 2.97 -28.49
N ALA A 64 -11.94 2.00 -28.44
CA ALA A 64 -13.29 2.21 -27.94
C ALA A 64 -13.30 2.53 -26.43
N GLY A 65 -12.48 1.83 -25.64
CA GLY A 65 -12.32 2.08 -24.21
C GLY A 65 -11.70 3.43 -23.90
N GLU A 66 -10.66 3.84 -24.63
CA GLU A 66 -10.02 5.16 -24.53
C GLU A 66 -11.03 6.27 -24.84
N LYS A 67 -11.80 6.13 -25.93
CA LYS A 67 -12.84 7.10 -26.29
C LYS A 67 -13.90 7.27 -25.20
N GLU A 68 -14.25 6.21 -24.48
CA GLU A 68 -15.19 6.29 -23.36
C GLU A 68 -14.55 6.94 -22.13
N ALA A 69 -13.31 6.59 -21.80
CA ALA A 69 -12.55 7.23 -20.73
C ALA A 69 -12.39 8.73 -20.96
N ASP A 70 -12.10 9.16 -22.20
CA ASP A 70 -11.96 10.57 -22.55
C ASP A 70 -13.25 11.38 -22.37
N LYS A 71 -14.41 10.78 -22.66
CA LYS A 71 -15.70 11.44 -22.37
C LYS A 71 -15.87 11.70 -20.88
N LEU A 72 -15.55 10.70 -20.04
CA LEU A 72 -15.62 10.84 -18.59
C LEU A 72 -14.64 11.89 -18.08
N LEU A 73 -13.40 11.88 -18.57
CA LEU A 73 -12.39 12.89 -18.23
C LEU A 73 -12.81 14.30 -18.63
N LYS A 74 -13.48 14.46 -19.77
CA LYS A 74 -14.04 15.74 -20.19
C LYS A 74 -15.11 16.22 -19.22
N ILE A 75 -16.00 15.34 -18.75
CA ILE A 75 -17.02 15.69 -17.75
C ILE A 75 -16.34 16.12 -16.44
N TYR A 76 -15.48 15.28 -15.87
CA TYR A 76 -14.84 15.57 -14.58
C TYR A 76 -13.90 16.79 -14.61
N SER A 77 -13.28 17.08 -15.76
CA SER A 77 -12.44 18.28 -15.88
C SER A 77 -13.27 19.56 -15.90
N THR A 78 -14.48 19.55 -16.45
CA THR A 78 -15.39 20.71 -16.41
C THR A 78 -15.96 20.97 -15.02
N GLU A 79 -16.11 19.92 -14.21
CA GLU A 79 -16.59 20.03 -12.83
C GLU A 79 -15.46 20.31 -11.83
N ARG A 80 -14.20 20.38 -12.27
CA ARG A 80 -13.06 20.58 -11.37
C ARG A 80 -13.12 21.97 -10.72
N ARG A 81 -13.11 21.99 -9.40
CA ARG A 81 -13.18 23.20 -8.56
C ARG A 81 -11.86 23.51 -7.90
N PHE A 82 -11.39 24.75 -8.04
CA PHE A 82 -10.15 25.26 -7.43
C PHE A 82 -10.41 26.37 -6.40
N ASP A 83 -11.67 26.67 -6.08
CA ASP A 83 -12.10 27.71 -5.14
C ASP A 83 -12.08 27.23 -3.67
N LYS A 84 -11.57 26.02 -3.41
CA LYS A 84 -11.47 25.44 -2.06
C LYS A 84 -10.01 25.25 -1.70
N CYS A 85 -9.65 25.71 -0.50
CA CYS A 85 -8.44 25.27 0.18
C CYS A 85 -8.83 24.09 1.08
N ILE A 86 -8.30 22.91 0.77
CA ILE A 86 -8.50 21.70 1.58
C ILE A 86 -7.23 21.48 2.39
N VAL A 87 -7.36 21.40 3.70
CA VAL A 87 -6.25 21.14 4.62
C VAL A 87 -6.41 19.75 5.22
N HIS A 88 -5.38 18.92 5.07
CA HIS A 88 -5.27 17.61 5.72
C HIS A 88 -4.23 17.70 6.83
N ILE A 89 -4.62 17.37 8.05
CA ILE A 89 -3.73 17.34 9.22
C ILE A 89 -3.57 15.89 9.63
N ASP A 90 -2.33 15.42 9.68
CA ASP A 90 -1.97 14.09 10.15
C ASP A 90 -1.03 14.21 11.35
N MET A 91 -1.24 13.38 12.36
CA MET A 91 -0.45 13.42 13.59
C MET A 91 0.73 12.48 13.47
N ASP A 92 1.95 13.03 13.55
CA ASP A 92 3.18 12.24 13.46
C ASP A 92 3.26 11.17 14.55
N ALA A 93 3.33 9.90 14.14
CA ALA A 93 3.45 8.74 15.03
C ALA A 93 2.52 8.79 16.26
N PHE A 94 1.26 9.21 16.05
CA PHE A 94 0.34 9.68 17.09
C PHE A 94 0.41 8.97 18.46
N TYR A 95 0.19 7.65 18.50
CA TYR A 95 0.20 6.92 19.78
C TYR A 95 1.59 6.91 20.44
N ALA A 96 2.65 6.68 19.68
CA ALA A 96 4.01 6.72 20.21
C ALA A 96 4.39 8.14 20.69
N ALA A 97 3.93 9.19 19.99
CA ALA A 97 4.16 10.56 20.38
C ALA A 97 3.46 10.92 21.70
N VAL A 98 2.26 10.37 21.96
CA VAL A 98 1.56 10.48 23.25
C VAL A 98 2.37 9.81 24.37
N GLU A 99 2.81 8.57 24.16
CA GLU A 99 3.63 7.85 25.15
C GLU A 99 4.95 8.60 25.44
N MET A 100 5.63 9.14 24.43
CA MET A 100 6.85 9.94 24.59
C MET A 100 6.62 11.30 25.28
N ARG A 101 5.41 11.85 25.19
CA ARG A 101 5.01 13.06 25.92
C ARG A 101 4.86 12.73 27.39
N ASP A 102 4.13 11.65 27.69
CA ASP A 102 3.74 11.27 29.05
C ASP A 102 4.88 10.61 29.83
N ASP A 103 5.74 9.84 29.16
CA ASP A 103 7.03 9.35 29.67
C ASP A 103 8.20 9.83 28.79
N PRO A 104 8.86 10.94 29.18
CA PRO A 104 10.02 11.47 28.45
C PRO A 104 11.20 10.50 28.36
N SER A 105 11.29 9.46 29.21
CA SER A 105 12.38 8.48 29.16
C SER A 105 12.30 7.56 27.95
N LEU A 106 11.15 7.52 27.26
CA LEU A 106 10.94 6.79 26.00
C LEU A 106 11.50 7.54 24.79
N ARG A 107 11.85 8.81 24.92
CA ARG A 107 12.41 9.60 23.81
C ARG A 107 13.78 9.07 23.39
N LEU A 108 14.09 9.23 22.11
CA LEU A 108 15.34 8.77 21.48
C LEU A 108 15.55 7.25 21.53
N LYS A 109 14.52 6.46 21.85
CA LYS A 109 14.52 5.01 21.80
C LYS A 109 13.58 4.51 20.69
N PRO A 110 13.89 3.38 20.03
CA PRO A 110 12.91 2.70 19.20
C PRO A 110 11.68 2.31 20.04
N LEU A 111 10.49 2.71 19.60
CA LEU A 111 9.23 2.52 20.32
C LEU A 111 8.13 2.08 19.35
N ALA A 112 7.31 1.14 19.81
CA ALA A 112 6.05 0.77 19.17
C ALA A 112 4.97 0.65 20.26
N VAL A 113 3.72 0.94 19.90
CA VAL A 113 2.55 0.84 20.79
C VAL A 113 1.66 -0.31 20.30
N GLY A 114 1.36 -1.27 21.17
CA GLY A 114 0.58 -2.47 20.85
C GLY A 114 0.83 -3.62 21.82
N SER A 115 0.44 -4.84 21.44
CA SER A 115 0.65 -6.09 22.19
C SER A 115 0.86 -7.27 21.25
#